data_AF-A0A1G7T2P9-F1
#
_entry.id   AF-A0A1G7T2P9-F1
#
_cell.length_a   1.000
_cell.length_b   1.000
_cell.length_c   1.000
_cell.angle_alpha   90.00
_cell.angle_beta   90.00
_cell.angle_gamma   90.00
#
_symmetry.space_group_name_H-M   'P 1'
#
loop_
_entity.id
_entity.type
_entity.pdbx_description
1 polymer ?
#
loop_
_entity_poly.entity_id
_entity_poly.type
_entity_poly.pdbx_seq_one_letter_code
_entity_poly.pdbx_strand_id
1 'polypeptide(L)' 'MCESNVYLQDGENEVLIMESVDTIEPCENGVNLMDILGRQMFVPARIKAMTLLNHRIIVEKIS' A
#
# COMPACT_ATOMS: atom_id res chain seq x y z
N MET A 1 14.82 8.56 1.08
CA MET A 1 14.23 7.29 1.53
C MET A 1 13.40 6.75 0.39
N CYS A 2 13.51 5.48 0.05
CA CYS A 2 12.73 4.88 -1.04
C CYS A 2 11.45 4.22 -0.50
N GLU A 3 11.37 4.08 0.82
CA GLU A 3 10.28 3.46 1.56
C GLU A 3 9.04 4.37 1.58
N SER A 4 7.85 3.76 1.63
CA SER A 4 6.57 4.49 1.76
C SER A 4 5.61 3.82 2.72
N ASN A 5 4.73 4.61 3.33
CA ASN A 5 3.61 4.09 4.10
C ASN A 5 2.43 3.84 3.18
N VAL A 6 1.76 2.69 3.35
CA VAL A 6 0.60 2.29 2.56
C VAL A 6 -0.67 2.49 3.37
N TYR A 7 -1.64 3.17 2.76
CA TYR A 7 -2.94 3.46 3.33
C TYR A 7 -4.04 2.82 2.49
N LEU A 8 -4.99 2.15 3.15
CA LEU A 8 -6.22 1.67 2.52
C LEU A 8 -7.27 2.78 2.58
N GLN A 9 -7.82 3.14 1.44
CA GLN A 9 -8.95 4.05 1.36
C GLN A 9 -10.24 3.30 1.71
N ASP A 10 -10.96 3.81 2.71
CA ASP A 10 -12.27 3.33 3.14
C ASP A 10 -13.25 4.51 3.16
N GLY A 11 -13.96 4.70 2.05
CA GLY A 11 -14.79 5.88 1.82
C GLY A 11 -13.94 7.16 1.74
N GLU A 12 -14.21 8.11 2.64
CA GLU A 12 -13.45 9.37 2.74
C GLU A 12 -12.19 9.25 3.63
N ASN A 13 -12.03 8.13 4.33
CA ASN A 13 -10.92 7.93 5.27
C ASN A 13 -9.77 7.13 4.64
N GLU A 14 -8.56 7.38 5.12
CA GLU A 14 -7.35 6.61 4.81
C GLU A 14 -6.84 5.93 6.07
N VAL A 15 -6.80 4.61 6.08
CA VAL A 15 -6.32 3.80 7.20
C VAL A 15 -4.92 3.31 6.90
N LEU A 16 -3.94 3.64 7.75
CA LEU A 16 -2.59 3.10 7.64
C LEU A 16 -2.64 1.58 7.81
N ILE A 17 -2.17 0.84 6.81
CA ILE A 17 -2.18 -0.63 6.83
C ILE A 17 -0.78 -1.22 6.91
N MET A 18 0.24 -0.50 6.44
CA MET A 18 1.63 -0.95 6.53
C MET A 18 2.60 0.23 6.47
N GLU A 19 3.61 0.21 7.34
CA GLU A 19 4.68 1.21 7.39
C GLU A 19 5.94 0.70 6.71
N SER A 20 6.79 1.63 6.24
CA SER A 20 8.11 1.32 5.68
C SER A 20 8.08 0.24 4.59
N VAL A 21 7.09 0.30 3.70
CA VAL A 21 6.96 -0.60 2.57
C VAL A 21 8.06 -0.30 1.56
N ASP A 22 8.83 -1.34 1.25
CA ASP A 22 9.92 -1.32 0.26
C ASP A 22 9.43 -1.85 -1.09
N THR A 23 8.60 -2.89 -1.09
CA THR A 23 8.05 -3.49 -2.31
C THR A 23 6.53 -3.52 -2.28
N ILE A 24 5.91 -3.08 -3.38
CA ILE A 24 4.49 -3.24 -3.66
C ILE A 24 4.33 -3.92 -5.02
N GLU A 25 3.70 -5.08 -5.03
CA GLU A 25 3.51 -5.88 -6.24
C GLU A 25 2.01 -6.06 -6.51
N PRO A 26 1.46 -5.46 -7.58
CA PRO A 26 0.09 -5.70 -8.02
C PRO A 26 -0.09 -7.15 -8.48
N CYS A 27 -1.19 -7.76 -8.07
CA CYS A 27 -1.61 -9.11 -8.46
C CYS A 27 -3.03 -9.07 -9.03
N GLU A 28 -3.51 -10.19 -9.58
CA GLU A 28 -4.87 -10.28 -10.16
C GLU A 28 -5.97 -9.87 -9.17
N ASN A 29 -5.83 -10.24 -7.89
CA ASN A 29 -6.87 -10.06 -6.86
C ASN A 29 -6.45 -9.12 -5.72
N GLY A 30 -5.37 -8.36 -5.87
CA GLY A 30 -4.88 -7.52 -4.78
C GLY A 30 -3.50 -6.92 -4.99
N VAL A 31 -2.87 -6.53 -3.89
CA VAL A 31 -1.47 -6.11 -3.83
C VAL A 31 -0.74 -6.90 -2.75
N ASN A 32 0.47 -7.36 -3.06
CA ASN A 32 1.43 -7.85 -2.08
C ASN A 32 2.32 -6.69 -1.63
N LEU A 33 2.40 -6.48 -0.33
CA LEU A 33 3.26 -5.49 0.30
C LEU A 33 4.39 -6.20 1.04
N MET A 34 5.59 -5.63 1.00
CA MET A 34 6.73 -6.05 1.81
C MET A 34 7.40 -4.85 2.46
N ASP A 35 7.62 -4.90 3.78
CA ASP A 35 8.39 -3.89 4.50
C ASP A 35 9.90 -4.16 4.42
N ILE A 36 10.69 -3.16 4.83
CA ILE A 36 12.15 -3.25 4.93
C ILE A 36 12.69 -4.36 5.85
N LEU A 37 11.83 -4.96 6.70
CA LEU A 37 12.20 -6.08 7.56
C LEU A 37 11.82 -7.44 6.94
N GLY A 38 11.28 -7.43 5.72
CA GLY A 38 10.85 -8.62 5.00
C GLY A 38 9.48 -9.15 5.43
N ARG A 39 8.70 -8.40 6.22
CA ARG A 39 7.32 -8.81 6.54
C ARG A 39 6.44 -8.60 5.33
N GLN A 40 5.54 -9.54 5.07
CA GLN A 40 4.65 -9.50 3.92
C GLN A 40 3.19 -9.34 4.34
N MET A 41 2.41 -8.62 3.54
CA MET A 41 0.96 -8.47 3.70
C MET A 41 0.28 -8.50 2.34
N PHE A 42 -0.70 -9.39 2.17
CA PHE A 42 -1.60 -9.35 1.01
C PHE A 42 -2.83 -8.52 1.35
N VAL A 43 -3.23 -7.64 0.42
CA VAL A 43 -4.42 -6.79 0.55
C VAL A 43 -5.28 -6.92 -0.71
N PRO A 44 -6.57 -7.27 -0.59
CA PRO A 44 -7.50 -7.33 -1.74
C PRO A 44 -7.90 -5.91 -2.20
N ALA A 45 -6.92 -5.20 -2.74
CA ALA A 45 -6.99 -3.79 -3.14
C ALA A 45 -6.15 -3.55 -4.39
N ARG A 46 -6.36 -2.40 -5.04
CA ARG A 46 -5.53 -1.92 -6.15
C ARG A 46 -4.85 -0.60 -5.78
N ILE A 47 -3.72 -0.30 -6.39
CA ILE A 47 -3.03 0.99 -6.22
C ILE A 47 -3.92 2.09 -6.80
N LYS A 48 -4.29 3.07 -5.97
CA LYS A 48 -5.08 4.23 -6.35
C LYS A 48 -4.20 5.44 -6.69
N ALA A 49 -3.23 5.73 -5.81
CA ALA A 49 -2.34 6.88 -5.96
C ALA A 49 -1.01 6.66 -5.25
N MET A 50 0.04 7.32 -5.73
CA MET A 50 1.37 7.29 -5.13
C MET A 50 1.93 8.72 -5.06
N THR A 51 2.22 9.17 -3.85
CA THR A 51 2.86 10.47 -3.59
C THR A 51 4.28 10.23 -3.10
N LEU A 52 5.20 10.04 -4.05
CA LEU A 52 6.58 9.62 -3.77
C LEU A 52 7.37 10.63 -2.94
N LEU A 53 7.12 11.93 -3.12
CA LEU A 53 7.74 12.98 -2.30
C LEU A 53 7.32 12.93 -0.84
N ASN A 54 6.11 12.44 -0.57
CA ASN A 54 5.57 12.34 0.79
C ASN A 54 5.72 10.94 1.37
N HIS A 55 6.36 10.01 0.66
CA HIS A 55 6.49 8.61 1.08
C HIS A 55 5.13 7.96 1.41
N ARG A 56 4.11 8.22 0.57
CA ARG A 56 2.74 7.71 0.78
C ARG A 56 2.20 7.02 -0.45
N ILE A 57 1.56 5.87 -0.25
CA ILE A 57 0.83 5.13 -1.27
C ILE A 57 -0.58 4.89 -0.75
N ILE A 58 -1.58 5.11 -1.61
CA ILE A 58 -2.99 4.87 -1.32
C ILE A 58 -3.46 3.70 -2.17
N VAL A 59 -4.07 2.71 -1.54
CA VAL A 59 -4.73 1.57 -2.18
C VAL A 59 -6.24 1.63 -1.91
N GLU A 60 -7.06 1.12 -2.82
CA GLU A 60 -8.51 1.07 -2.67
C GLU A 60 -9.04 -0.36 -2.89
N LYS A 61 -10.10 -0.75 -2.17
CA LYS A 61 -10.69 -2.09 -2.27
C LYS A 61 -11.09 -2.40 -3.71
N ILE A 62 -10.85 -3.64 -4.16
CA ILE A 62 -11.36 -4.13 -5.44
C ILE A 62 -12.88 -4.30 -5.26
N SER A 63 -13.66 -3.62 -6.11
CA SER A 63 -15.14 -3.70 -6.14
C SER A 63 -15.61 -4.67 -7.21
#